data_AF-A0A1Q7B457-F1
#
_entry.id   AF-A0A1Q7B457-F1
#
_cell.length_a   1.000
_cell.length_b   1.000
_cell.length_c   1.000
_cell.angle_alpha   90.00
_cell.angle_beta   90.00
_cell.angle_gamma   90.00
#
_symmetry.space_group_name_H-M   'P 1'
#
loop_
_entity.id
_entity.type
_entity.pdbx_description
1 polymer ?
#
loop_
_entity_poly.entity_id
_entity_poly.type
_entity_poly.pdbx_seq_one_letter_code
_entity_poly.pdbx_strand_id
1 'polypeptide(L)' 'MKLVTVKLPEKLITDVDQLVKAGIYHSRSDAIRAAVRDLLRRELWHTSQG' A
#
# COMPACT_ATOMS: atom_id res chain seq x y z
N MET A 1 -2.28 11.30 10.89
CA MET A 1 -1.54 10.69 9.77
C MET A 1 -0.40 11.63 9.39
N LYS A 2 0.79 11.12 9.02
CA LYS A 2 1.90 11.96 8.52
C LYS A 2 2.00 11.82 7.00
N LEU A 3 2.34 12.92 6.30
CA LEU A 3 2.58 12.90 4.86
C LEU A 3 3.93 12.25 4.58
N VAL A 4 3.95 11.25 3.70
CA VAL A 4 5.16 10.58 3.23
C VAL A 4 5.15 10.62 1.72
N THR A 5 6.22 11.15 1.12
CA THR A 5 6.38 11.23 -0.33
C THR A 5 7.36 10.15 -0.79
N VAL A 6 6.95 9.32 -1.74
CA VAL A 6 7.78 8.28 -2.35
C VAL A 6 7.77 8.44 -3.87
N LYS A 7 8.86 8.04 -4.53
CA LYS A 7 8.92 7.95 -6.00
C LYS A 7 8.62 6.52 -6.42
N LEU A 8 7.61 6.34 -7.27
CA LEU A 8 7.22 5.04 -7.81
C LEU A 8 7.25 5.09 -9.35
N PRO A 9 7.60 3.98 -10.02
CA PRO A 9 7.44 3.85 -11.46
C PRO A 9 5.98 4.10 -11.88
N GLU A 10 5.80 4.75 -13.04
CA GLU A 10 4.48 5.12 -13.56
C GLU A 10 3.53 3.92 -13.72
N LYS A 11 4.08 2.76 -14.09
CA LYS A 11 3.31 1.52 -14.22
C LYS A 11 2.62 1.12 -12.91
N LEU A 12 3.34 1.18 -11.78
CA LEU A 12 2.75 0.84 -10.48
C LEU A 12 1.67 1.84 -10.07
N ILE A 13 1.87 3.13 -10.36
CA ILE A 13 0.85 4.14 -10.10
C ILE A 13 -0.41 3.86 -10.92
N THR A 14 -0.24 3.51 -12.20
CA THR A 14 -1.35 3.16 -13.10
C THR A 14 -2.12 1.94 -12.61
N ASP A 15 -1.41 0.89 -12.18
CA ASP A 15 -2.03 -0.33 -11.67
C ASP A 15 -2.80 -0.05 -10.37
N VAL A 16 -2.27 0.79 -9.47
CA VAL A 16 -3.00 1.22 -8.27
C VAL A 16 -4.23 2.06 -8.64
N ASP A 17 -4.13 2.94 -9.63
CA ASP A 17 -5.28 3.72 -10.11
C ASP A 17 -6.39 2.83 -10.69
N GLN A 18 -6.04 1.71 -11.32
CA GLN A 18 -7.04 0.72 -11.76
C GLN A 18 -7.78 0.10 -10.57
N LEU A 19 -7.08 -0.23 -9.49
CA LEU A 19 -7.72 -0.78 -8.28
C LEU A 19 -8.69 0.23 -7.63
N VAL A 20 -8.34 1.52 -7.65
CA VAL A 20 -9.23 2.59 -7.16
C VAL A 20 -10.43 2.75 -8.09
N LYS A 21 -10.22 2.76 -9.42
CA LYS A 21 -11.31 2.84 -10.41
C LYS A 21 -12.27 1.66 -10.34
N ALA A 22 -11.76 0.48 -10.01
CA ALA A 22 -12.57 -0.72 -9.79
C ALA A 22 -13.37 -0.69 -8.47
N GLY A 23 -13.19 0.34 -7.63
CA GLY A 23 -13.89 0.47 -6.36
C GLY A 23 -13.34 -0.42 -5.24
N ILE A 24 -12.20 -1.09 -5.45
CA ILE A 24 -11.59 -1.98 -4.46
C ILE A 24 -10.99 -1.15 -3.31
N TYR A 25 -10.40 0.00 -3.64
CA TYR A 25 -9.86 0.94 -2.66
C TYR A 25 -10.45 2.33 -2.87
N HIS A 26 -10.63 3.05 -1.75
CA HIS A 26 -11.24 4.38 -1.79
C HIS A 26 -10.31 5.45 -2.41
N SER A 27 -9.00 5.25 -2.31
CA SER A 27 -7.98 6.15 -2.88
C SER A 27 -6.64 5.43 -3.03
N ARG A 28 -5.72 6.03 -3.80
CA ARG A 28 -4.33 5.55 -3.90
C ARG A 28 -3.66 5.44 -2.52
N SER A 29 -3.87 6.44 -1.66
CA SER A 29 -3.32 6.46 -0.30
C SER A 29 -3.85 5.32 0.58
N ASP A 30 -5.06 4.86 0.32
CA ASP A 30 -5.66 3.73 1.02
C ASP A 30 -5.06 2.40 0.56
N ALA A 31 -4.98 2.20 -0.77
CA ALA A 31 -4.33 1.03 -1.37
C ALA A 31 -2.87 0.89 -0.92
N ILE A 32 -2.09 1.98 -0.96
CA ILE A 32 -0.68 1.96 -0.55
C ILE A 32 -0.55 1.64 0.94
N ARG A 33 -1.44 2.18 1.79
CA ARG A 33 -1.40 1.88 3.24
C ARG A 33 -1.75 0.44 3.53
N ALA A 34 -2.69 -0.15 2.80
CA ALA A 34 -3.02 -1.57 2.90
C ALA A 34 -1.80 -2.43 2.54
N ALA A 35 -1.13 -2.13 1.42
CA ALA A 35 0.09 -2.83 1.02
C ALA A 35 1.22 -2.72 2.05
N VAL A 36 1.45 -1.53 2.62
CA VAL A 36 2.44 -1.33 3.70
C VAL A 36 2.07 -2.13 4.95
N ARG A 37 0.78 -2.17 5.33
CA ARG A 37 0.32 -2.95 6.49
C ARG A 37 0.55 -4.45 6.28
N ASP A 38 0.23 -4.96 5.10
CA ASP A 38 0.43 -6.36 4.77
C ASP A 38 1.91 -6.73 4.74
N LEU A 39 2.77 -5.86 4.22
CA LEU A 39 4.23 -6.02 4.27
C LEU A 39 4.72 -6.09 5.73
N LEU A 40 4.32 -5.14 6.57
CA LEU A 40 4.74 -5.11 7.99
C LEU A 40 4.22 -6.32 8.76
N ARG A 41 2.99 -6.76 8.48
CA ARG A 41 2.45 -7.97 9.08
C ARG A 41 3.30 -9.18 8.73
N ARG A 42 3.65 -9.34 7.44
CA ARG A 42 4.46 -10.45 6.90
C ARG A 42 5.87 -10.47 7.49
N GLU A 43 6.57 -9.35 7.46
CA GLU A 43 8.01 -9.30 7.76
C GLU A 43 8.33 -9.08 9.24
N LEU A 44 7.54 -8.23 9.92
CA LEU A 44 7.86 -7.76 11.27
C LEU A 44 7.00 -8.43 12.34
N TRP A 45 5.68 -8.51 12.14
CA TRP A 45 4.76 -8.96 13.20
C TRP A 45 4.61 -10.49 13.29
N HIS A 46 5.10 -11.25 12.30
CA HIS A 46 5.25 -12.70 12.43
C HIS A 46 6.58 -13.10 13.09
N THR A 47 7.59 -12.22 13.08
CA THR A 47 8.93 -12.49 13.63
C THR A 47 9.02 -12.16 15.13
N SER A 48 8.05 -11.43 15.69
CA SER A 48 8.00 -11.06 17.12
C SER A 48 7.42 -12.15 18.05
N GLN A 49 7.34 -13.40 17.60
CA GLN A 49 7.05 -14.57 18.44
C GLN A 49 8.32 -15.44 18.49
N GLY A 50 9.31 -15.00 19.26
CA GLY A 50 10.57 -15.69 19.51
C GLY A 50 11.18 -15.19 20.81
#